data_AF-A0A7U2FDZ8-F1
#
_entry.id   AF-A0A7U2FDZ8-F1
#
_cell.length_a   1.000
_cell.length_b   1.000
_cell.length_c   1.000
_cell.angle_alpha   90.00
_cell.angle_beta   90.00
_cell.angle_gamma   90.00
#
_symmetry.space_group_name_H-M   'P 1'
#
loop_
_entity.id
_entity.type
_entity.pdbx_description
1 polymer ?
#
loop_
_entity_poly.entity_id
_entity_poly.type
_entity_poly.pdbx_seq_one_letter_code
_entity_poly.pdbx_strand_id
1 'polypeptide(L)'
;MHNALAVLCSALFFLFSTSTSALFLPQFRLSPSKPTSSDVANKCTFNLWHKQLITTDAKTNYVQLNEIKDNTNGIVIDIAALRPATERNSYSRICAHQVFAVEGLLDNTNLTISGYDDVDEVTFAHDGVAFSSEESRNSENASCIAGAWDNVVSGVGSRERKLQCAFPCDSIDEDVISELR
;
A
#
# COMPACT_ATOMS: atom_id res chain seq x y z
N MET A 1 -10.46 -71.60 -12.33
CA MET A 1 -10.89 -70.91 -11.10
C MET A 1 -10.26 -69.53 -11.10
N HIS A 2 -11.08 -68.52 -10.90
CA HIS A 2 -10.79 -67.09 -10.96
C HIS A 2 -9.58 -66.68 -10.11
N ASN A 3 -8.79 -65.69 -10.57
CA ASN A 3 -8.69 -64.40 -9.89
C ASN A 3 -7.89 -63.39 -10.72
N ALA A 4 -8.54 -62.26 -10.95
CA ALA A 4 -8.04 -61.07 -11.60
C ALA A 4 -7.14 -60.25 -10.67
N LEU A 5 -6.21 -59.48 -11.23
CA LEU A 5 -5.81 -58.20 -10.67
C LEU A 5 -5.24 -57.33 -11.79
N ALA A 6 -6.11 -56.48 -12.30
CA ALA A 6 -5.75 -55.35 -13.14
C ALA A 6 -5.03 -54.31 -12.28
N VAL A 7 -3.84 -53.88 -12.71
CA VAL A 7 -3.20 -52.67 -12.19
C VAL A 7 -3.17 -51.68 -13.35
N LEU A 8 -4.14 -50.77 -13.32
CA LEU A 8 -4.20 -49.61 -14.18
C LEU A 8 -3.03 -48.69 -13.81
N CYS A 9 -2.05 -48.56 -14.70
CA CYS A 9 -1.05 -47.49 -14.65
C CYS A 9 -1.76 -46.16 -14.90
N SER A 10 -2.24 -45.55 -13.82
CA SER A 10 -2.76 -44.18 -13.82
C SER A 10 -1.69 -43.21 -14.33
N ALA A 11 -2.04 -42.52 -15.41
CA ALA A 11 -1.27 -41.45 -16.01
C ALA A 11 -1.04 -40.32 -14.98
N LEU A 12 0.22 -40.16 -14.57
CA LEU A 12 0.70 -38.97 -13.86
C LEU A 12 0.80 -37.80 -14.85
N PHE A 13 -0.33 -37.19 -15.16
CA PHE A 13 -0.34 -35.83 -15.69
C PHE A 13 -0.08 -34.87 -14.51
N PHE A 14 1.19 -34.55 -14.27
CA PHE A 14 1.58 -33.38 -13.49
C PHE A 14 1.12 -32.14 -14.27
N LEU A 15 -0.11 -31.71 -14.00
CA LEU A 15 -0.58 -30.37 -14.31
C LEU A 15 0.24 -29.41 -13.43
N PHE A 16 1.32 -28.87 -14.00
CA PHE A 16 1.92 -27.64 -13.50
C PHE A 16 0.87 -26.54 -13.63
N SER A 17 0.03 -26.41 -12.62
CA SER A 17 -0.85 -25.27 -12.46
C SER A 17 0.04 -24.08 -12.11
N THR A 18 0.55 -23.40 -13.13
CA THR A 18 1.14 -22.08 -12.94
C THR A 18 0.00 -21.19 -12.48
N SER A 19 -0.07 -20.94 -11.17
CA SER A 19 -0.92 -19.90 -10.62
C SER A 19 -0.42 -18.59 -11.20
N THR A 20 -0.98 -18.17 -12.33
CA THR A 20 -0.83 -16.81 -12.82
C THR A 20 -1.51 -15.95 -11.76
N SER A 21 -0.71 -15.40 -10.84
CA SER A 21 -1.20 -14.32 -9.99
C SER A 21 -1.63 -13.22 -10.94
N ALA A 22 -2.94 -13.07 -11.13
CA ALA A 22 -3.47 -11.95 -11.87
C ALA A 22 -2.95 -10.69 -11.15
N LEU A 23 -2.13 -9.89 -11.85
CA LEU A 23 -1.75 -8.57 -11.39
C LEU A 23 -3.05 -7.77 -11.35
N PHE A 24 -3.66 -7.65 -10.17
CA PHE A 24 -4.79 -6.77 -9.98
C PHE A 24 -4.25 -5.35 -10.15
N LEU A 25 -4.78 -4.62 -11.13
CA LEU A 25 -4.50 -3.20 -11.27
C LEU A 25 -5.35 -2.43 -10.25
N PRO A 26 -4.87 -1.27 -9.76
CA PRO A 26 -5.65 -0.42 -8.87
C PRO A 26 -6.97 -0.04 -9.53
N GLN A 27 -8.05 0.03 -8.74
CA GLN A 27 -9.33 0.52 -9.25
C GLN A 27 -9.42 2.03 -9.07
N PHE A 28 -9.71 2.74 -10.16
CA PHE A 28 -9.82 4.20 -10.19
C PHE A 28 -11.29 4.62 -10.20
N ARG A 29 -11.63 5.66 -9.43
CA ARG A 29 -12.96 6.27 -9.42
C ARG A 29 -12.84 7.78 -9.38
N LEU A 30 -13.76 8.48 -10.00
CA LEU A 30 -13.80 9.94 -9.92
C LEU A 30 -14.17 10.40 -8.50
N SER A 31 -13.43 11.37 -8.00
CA SER A 31 -13.69 12.04 -6.74
C SER A 31 -14.76 13.13 -6.96
N PRO A 32 -15.90 13.09 -6.26
CA PRO A 32 -16.93 14.11 -6.38
C PRO A 32 -16.52 15.46 -5.73
N SER A 33 -15.41 15.50 -4.98
CA SER A 33 -14.98 16.69 -4.25
C SER A 33 -13.63 17.20 -4.75
N LYS A 34 -13.59 18.46 -5.19
CA LYS A 34 -12.32 19.20 -5.37
C LYS A 34 -11.68 19.47 -4.01
N PRO A 35 -10.34 19.44 -3.92
CA PRO A 35 -9.61 19.76 -2.70
C PRO A 35 -9.93 21.20 -2.24
N THR A 36 -10.27 21.36 -0.97
CA THR A 36 -10.62 22.68 -0.38
C THR A 36 -9.39 23.51 0.00
N SER A 37 -8.22 22.88 0.12
CA SER A 37 -6.95 23.54 0.46
C SER A 37 -6.01 23.57 -0.75
N SER A 38 -5.42 24.74 -1.03
CA SER A 38 -4.44 24.94 -2.10
C SER A 38 -3.21 24.06 -1.96
N ASP A 39 -2.79 23.77 -0.73
CA ASP A 39 -1.50 23.13 -0.43
C ASP A 39 -1.43 21.65 -0.82
N VAL A 40 -2.60 21.04 -1.06
CA VAL A 40 -2.76 19.65 -1.50
C VAL A 40 -3.43 19.54 -2.87
N ALA A 41 -3.77 20.67 -3.50
CA ALA A 41 -4.54 20.66 -4.74
C ALA A 41 -3.83 19.92 -5.88
N ASN A 42 -2.50 19.97 -5.90
CA ASN A 42 -1.65 19.36 -6.92
C ASN A 42 -0.88 18.13 -6.38
N LYS A 43 -1.45 17.40 -5.42
CA LYS A 43 -0.78 16.29 -4.72
C LYS A 43 -1.65 15.05 -4.64
N CYS A 44 -1.00 13.91 -4.63
CA CYS A 44 -1.59 12.67 -4.15
C CYS A 44 -1.55 12.68 -2.62
N THR A 45 -2.68 12.35 -1.98
CA THR A 45 -2.77 12.26 -0.52
C THR A 45 -3.28 10.89 -0.10
N PHE A 46 -2.81 10.41 1.04
CA PHE A 46 -3.31 9.17 1.62
C PHE A 46 -3.24 9.17 3.14
N ASN A 47 -4.07 8.32 3.73
CA ASN A 47 -3.97 7.99 5.13
C ASN A 47 -3.38 6.58 5.24
N LEU A 48 -2.32 6.46 6.03
CA LEU A 48 -1.70 5.18 6.35
C LEU A 48 -1.90 4.89 7.83
N TRP A 49 -2.43 3.72 8.16
CA TRP A 49 -2.39 3.25 9.54
C TRP A 49 -1.08 2.53 9.79
N HIS A 50 -0.35 2.97 10.80
CA HIS A 50 0.91 2.37 11.22
C HIS A 50 0.70 1.70 12.58
N LYS A 51 0.77 0.37 12.60
CA LYS A 51 0.72 -0.45 13.80
C LYS A 51 2.09 -1.02 14.11
N GLN A 52 2.49 -0.95 15.38
CA GLN A 52 3.67 -1.61 15.90
C GLN A 52 3.30 -2.69 16.89
N LEU A 53 3.86 -3.88 16.70
CA LEU A 53 3.90 -4.92 17.70
C LEU A 53 5.24 -4.83 18.44
N ILE A 54 5.20 -4.64 19.75
CA ILE A 54 6.38 -4.53 20.60
C ILE A 54 6.47 -5.79 21.45
N THR A 55 7.61 -6.45 21.37
CA THR A 55 7.99 -7.56 22.23
C THR A 55 9.17 -7.14 23.10
N THR A 56 9.64 -8.02 23.98
CA THR A 56 10.79 -7.74 24.84
C THR A 56 12.05 -7.40 24.03
N ASP A 57 12.20 -8.01 22.85
CA ASP A 57 13.44 -7.98 22.08
C ASP A 57 13.32 -7.28 20.73
N ALA A 58 12.09 -6.96 20.29
CA ALA A 58 11.87 -6.42 18.95
C ALA A 58 10.61 -5.55 18.84
N LYS A 59 10.66 -4.53 17.96
CA LYS A 59 9.48 -3.86 17.40
C LYS A 59 9.29 -4.26 15.94
N THR A 60 8.11 -4.73 15.61
CA THR A 60 7.72 -5.06 14.24
C THR A 60 6.69 -4.07 13.72
N ASN A 61 6.99 -3.48 12.56
CA ASN A 61 6.15 -2.47 11.92
C ASN A 61 5.18 -3.11 10.93
N TYR A 62 3.94 -2.64 10.97
CA TYR A 62 2.86 -3.05 10.08
C TYR A 62 2.11 -1.84 9.56
N VAL A 63 1.71 -1.88 8.30
CA VAL A 63 0.99 -0.78 7.66
C VAL A 63 -0.27 -1.26 6.96
N GLN A 64 -1.27 -0.38 6.94
CA GLN A 64 -2.48 -0.58 6.16
C GLN A 64 -2.78 0.69 5.35
N LEU A 65 -2.85 0.51 4.03
CA LEU A 65 -3.23 1.55 3.06
C LEU A 65 -4.42 1.04 2.26
N ASN A 66 -5.52 1.79 2.30
CA ASN A 66 -6.73 1.42 1.58
C ASN A 66 -6.97 2.27 0.32
N GLU A 67 -6.60 3.55 0.36
CA GLU A 67 -6.92 4.50 -0.71
C GLU A 67 -5.82 5.55 -0.87
N ILE A 68 -5.59 5.95 -2.12
CA ILE A 68 -4.82 7.15 -2.48
C ILE A 68 -5.77 8.11 -3.21
N LYS A 69 -5.72 9.38 -2.86
CA LYS A 69 -6.49 10.44 -3.52
C LYS A 69 -5.57 11.31 -4.34
N ASP A 70 -5.70 11.21 -5.65
CA ASP A 70 -5.09 12.13 -6.60
C ASP A 70 -5.96 13.39 -6.69
N ASN A 71 -5.50 14.46 -6.05
CA ASN A 71 -6.25 15.70 -5.99
C ASN A 71 -6.08 16.54 -7.26
N THR A 72 -4.98 16.34 -7.99
CA THR A 72 -4.69 16.99 -9.27
C THR A 72 -5.75 16.62 -10.30
N ASN A 73 -6.02 15.32 -10.44
CA ASN A 73 -6.95 14.79 -11.45
C ASN A 73 -8.35 14.53 -10.88
N GLY A 74 -8.55 14.69 -9.58
CA GLY A 74 -9.81 14.38 -8.91
C GLY A 74 -10.13 12.90 -8.98
N ILE A 75 -9.15 12.03 -8.73
CA ILE A 75 -9.27 10.57 -8.80
C ILE A 75 -9.04 9.96 -7.41
N VAL A 76 -9.81 8.94 -7.06
CA VAL A 76 -9.58 8.08 -5.91
C VAL A 76 -9.15 6.71 -6.42
N ILE A 77 -8.03 6.24 -5.92
CA ILE A 77 -7.40 4.96 -6.25
C ILE A 77 -7.68 4.02 -5.07
N ASP A 78 -8.49 2.99 -5.29
CA ASP A 78 -8.81 1.95 -4.31
C ASP A 78 -7.69 0.90 -4.28
N ILE A 79 -6.81 1.04 -3.29
CA ILE A 79 -5.66 0.15 -3.05
C ILE A 79 -6.11 -1.15 -2.38
N ALA A 80 -7.18 -1.10 -1.57
CA ALA A 80 -7.72 -2.29 -0.94
C ALA A 80 -8.24 -3.30 -1.99
N ALA A 81 -8.73 -2.82 -3.14
CA ALA A 81 -9.13 -3.68 -4.25
C ALA A 81 -8.01 -4.55 -4.84
N LEU A 82 -6.73 -4.21 -4.60
CA LEU A 82 -5.56 -5.01 -4.98
C LEU A 82 -5.43 -6.32 -4.19
N ARG A 83 -6.18 -6.43 -3.08
CA ARG A 83 -6.12 -7.57 -2.16
C ARG A 83 -7.36 -8.44 -2.26
N PRO A 84 -7.24 -9.73 -1.89
CA PRO A 84 -8.40 -10.58 -1.66
C PRO A 84 -9.39 -9.90 -0.71
N ALA A 85 -10.69 -10.12 -0.91
CA ALA A 85 -11.76 -9.47 -0.14
C ALA A 85 -11.58 -9.61 1.38
N THR A 86 -11.03 -10.74 1.83
CA THR A 86 -10.74 -11.06 3.25
C THR A 86 -9.57 -10.27 3.83
N GLU A 87 -8.71 -9.69 2.99
CA GLU A 87 -7.47 -9.01 3.39
C GLU A 87 -7.50 -7.49 3.16
N ARG A 88 -8.62 -6.96 2.65
CA ARG A 88 -8.78 -5.54 2.31
C ARG A 88 -8.55 -4.59 3.49
N ASN A 89 -8.79 -5.05 4.71
CA ASN A 89 -8.56 -4.27 5.93
C ASN A 89 -7.45 -4.88 6.81
N SER A 90 -6.56 -5.64 6.19
CA SER A 90 -5.46 -6.29 6.89
C SER A 90 -4.19 -5.45 6.83
N TYR A 91 -3.47 -5.50 7.93
CA TYR A 91 -2.13 -4.94 8.05
C TYR A 91 -1.09 -5.81 7.34
N SER A 92 -0.08 -5.17 6.79
CA SER A 92 1.07 -5.84 6.17
C SER A 92 2.35 -5.45 6.85
N ARG A 93 3.17 -6.44 7.15
CA ARG A 93 4.48 -6.23 7.76
C ARG A 93 5.39 -5.46 6.80
N ILE A 94 6.15 -4.51 7.35
CA ILE A 94 7.24 -3.85 6.64
C ILE A 94 8.54 -3.96 7.45
N CYS A 95 9.65 -4.23 6.77
CA CYS A 95 11.01 -4.23 7.33
C CYS A 95 12.04 -4.01 6.21
N ALA A 96 13.34 -4.04 6.53
CA ALA A 96 14.43 -3.83 5.57
C ALA A 96 14.38 -4.74 4.33
N HIS A 97 13.72 -5.91 4.44
CA HIS A 97 13.65 -6.92 3.38
C HIS A 97 12.23 -7.10 2.84
N GLN A 98 11.25 -6.37 3.38
CA GLN A 98 9.85 -6.50 3.04
C GLN A 98 9.23 -5.10 2.97
N VAL A 99 8.97 -4.66 1.74
CA VAL A 99 8.36 -3.36 1.47
C VAL A 99 6.91 -3.54 1.03
N PHE A 100 6.09 -2.52 1.27
CA PHE A 100 4.75 -2.44 0.72
C PHE A 100 4.81 -1.53 -0.51
N ALA A 101 4.51 -2.06 -1.69
CA ALA A 101 4.48 -1.31 -2.94
C ALA A 101 3.03 -1.17 -3.44
N VAL A 102 2.67 0.03 -3.84
CA VAL A 102 1.53 0.28 -4.73
C VAL A 102 2.10 0.48 -6.12
N GLU A 103 1.80 -0.47 -6.99
CA GLU A 103 2.28 -0.48 -8.37
C GLU A 103 1.21 0.09 -9.31
N GLY A 104 1.67 0.69 -10.42
CA GLY A 104 0.77 1.15 -11.47
C GLY A 104 -0.11 2.32 -11.04
N LEU A 105 0.46 3.28 -10.31
CA LEU A 105 -0.12 4.62 -10.23
C LEU A 105 -0.08 5.29 -11.63
N LEU A 106 -0.64 6.49 -11.75
CA LEU A 106 -0.56 7.24 -13.01
C LEU A 106 0.89 7.34 -13.50
N ASP A 107 1.05 7.28 -14.82
CA ASP A 107 2.34 7.20 -15.51
C ASP A 107 3.20 5.98 -15.15
N ASN A 108 2.56 4.90 -14.68
CA ASN A 108 3.21 3.64 -14.31
C ASN A 108 4.28 3.82 -13.22
N THR A 109 4.08 4.82 -12.36
CA THR A 109 4.91 5.08 -11.19
C THR A 109 4.46 4.24 -10.00
N ASN A 110 5.35 4.07 -9.04
CA ASN A 110 5.09 3.27 -7.85
C ASN A 110 5.22 4.13 -6.59
N LEU A 111 4.40 3.83 -5.58
CA LEU A 111 4.62 4.31 -4.21
C LEU A 111 5.17 3.14 -3.39
N THR A 112 6.38 3.29 -2.87
CA THR A 112 7.01 2.31 -1.99
C THR A 112 6.97 2.79 -0.55
N ILE A 113 6.55 1.92 0.36
CA ILE A 113 6.48 2.15 1.80
C ILE A 113 7.38 1.14 2.49
N SER A 114 8.37 1.64 3.22
CA SER A 114 9.40 0.82 3.87
C SER A 114 9.51 1.14 5.35
N GLY A 115 10.00 0.19 6.13
CA GLY A 115 10.28 0.35 7.55
C GLY A 115 11.47 -0.50 7.95
N TYR A 116 11.92 -0.34 9.19
CA TYR A 116 13.01 -1.12 9.77
C TYR A 116 12.54 -1.70 11.09
N ASP A 117 12.96 -2.93 11.41
CA ASP A 117 12.69 -3.48 12.73
C ASP A 117 13.33 -2.55 13.80
N ASP A 118 12.70 -2.45 14.97
CA ASP A 118 13.12 -1.61 16.11
C ASP A 118 13.05 -0.09 15.94
N VAL A 119 12.74 0.38 14.73
CA VAL A 119 12.61 1.80 14.40
C VAL A 119 11.13 2.18 14.26
N ASP A 120 10.76 3.35 14.77
CA ASP A 120 9.38 3.87 14.70
C ASP A 120 9.07 4.55 13.36
N GLU A 121 10.11 4.91 12.61
CA GLU A 121 10.06 5.56 11.32
C GLU A 121 9.48 4.66 10.23
N VAL A 122 8.54 5.21 9.46
CA VAL A 122 8.11 4.68 8.16
C VAL A 122 8.59 5.64 7.08
N THR A 123 9.20 5.07 6.04
CA THR A 123 9.78 5.83 4.92
C THR A 123 9.00 5.56 3.65
N PHE A 124 8.98 6.56 2.78
CA PHE A 124 8.21 6.57 1.55
C PHE A 124 9.09 6.99 0.39
N ALA A 125 8.86 6.39 -0.78
CA ALA A 125 9.50 6.78 -2.02
C ALA A 125 8.51 6.73 -3.19
N HIS A 126 8.51 7.77 -4.00
CA HIS A 126 7.72 7.89 -5.21
C HIS A 126 8.45 8.76 -6.22
N ASP A 127 8.65 8.26 -7.43
CA ASP A 127 9.27 8.98 -8.56
C ASP A 127 10.51 9.82 -8.18
N GLY A 128 11.49 9.17 -7.52
CA GLY A 128 12.72 9.83 -7.08
C GLY A 128 12.57 10.77 -5.87
N VAL A 129 11.36 11.04 -5.41
CA VAL A 129 11.06 11.78 -4.17
C VAL A 129 10.99 10.82 -2.99
N ALA A 130 11.71 11.15 -1.92
CA ALA A 130 11.68 10.41 -0.66
C ALA A 130 11.23 11.31 0.49
N PHE A 131 10.42 10.74 1.40
CA PHE A 131 9.89 11.44 2.58
C PHE A 131 9.58 10.44 3.69
N SER A 132 9.16 10.90 4.87
CA SER A 132 9.10 10.04 6.06
C SER A 132 8.02 10.45 7.06
N SER A 133 7.66 9.53 7.96
CA SER A 133 6.94 9.86 9.19
C SER A 133 7.77 10.72 10.16
N GLU A 134 9.09 10.79 9.97
CA GLU A 134 9.97 11.73 10.67
C GLU A 134 10.01 13.07 9.92
N GLU A 135 9.57 14.14 10.57
CA GLU A 135 9.38 15.45 9.94
C GLU A 135 10.65 16.03 9.32
N SER A 136 11.82 15.71 9.88
CA SER A 136 13.12 16.19 9.40
C SER A 136 13.48 15.76 7.98
N ARG A 137 12.82 14.73 7.43
CA ARG A 137 13.01 14.25 6.05
C ARG A 137 11.90 14.70 5.10
N ASN A 138 10.96 15.50 5.58
CA ASN A 138 9.88 16.01 4.76
C ASN A 138 10.27 17.29 4.05
N SER A 139 9.59 17.55 2.95
CA SER A 139 9.72 18.77 2.15
C SER A 139 8.34 19.38 1.92
N GLU A 140 8.31 20.57 1.33
CA GLU A 140 7.06 21.21 0.90
C GLU A 140 6.29 20.34 -0.10
N ASN A 141 7.00 19.61 -0.97
CA ASN A 141 6.41 18.83 -2.05
C ASN A 141 5.95 17.43 -1.60
N ALA A 142 6.68 16.81 -0.67
CA ALA A 142 6.33 15.51 -0.13
C ALA A 142 6.55 15.47 1.38
N SER A 143 5.51 15.13 2.11
CA SER A 143 5.53 15.10 3.57
C SER A 143 4.64 14.01 4.12
N CYS A 144 4.96 13.54 5.32
CA CYS A 144 4.04 12.73 6.08
C CYS A 144 3.96 13.17 7.53
N ILE A 145 2.77 13.57 7.95
CA ILE A 145 2.48 14.03 9.31
C ILE A 145 2.09 12.81 10.13
N ALA A 146 2.92 12.49 11.13
CA ALA A 146 2.64 11.41 12.06
C ALA A 146 1.74 11.86 13.21
N GLY A 147 0.60 11.21 13.38
CA GLY A 147 -0.24 11.37 14.56
C GLY A 147 0.39 10.76 15.81
N ALA A 148 -0.20 11.09 16.96
CA ALA A 148 0.14 10.45 18.22
C ALA A 148 -0.18 8.95 18.20
N TRP A 149 0.58 8.18 18.98
CA TRP A 149 0.27 6.78 19.26
C TRP A 149 -1.01 6.69 20.13
N ASP A 150 -1.91 5.79 19.77
CA ASP A 150 -3.16 5.51 20.49
C ASP A 150 -2.93 5.04 21.93
N ASN A 151 -1.80 4.35 22.16
CA ASN A 151 -1.40 3.77 23.42
C ASN A 151 0.08 4.01 23.67
N VAL A 152 0.41 4.38 24.90
CA VAL A 152 1.79 4.39 25.39
C VAL A 152 2.06 3.01 26.00
N VAL A 153 2.89 2.22 25.33
CA VAL A 153 3.23 0.86 25.79
C VAL A 153 4.58 0.90 26.51
N SER A 154 4.58 0.67 27.82
CA SER A 154 5.80 0.47 28.62
C SER A 154 6.10 -1.02 28.75
N GLY A 155 6.45 -1.69 27.66
CA GLY A 155 6.79 -3.11 27.62
C GLY A 155 6.30 -3.81 26.35
N VAL A 156 5.79 -5.05 26.51
CA VAL A 156 5.18 -5.83 25.43
C VAL A 156 3.77 -5.32 25.16
N GLY A 157 3.40 -5.18 23.89
CA GLY A 157 2.05 -4.79 23.50
C GLY A 157 1.93 -4.38 22.05
N SER A 158 0.84 -3.71 21.71
CA SER A 158 0.66 -3.09 20.41
C SER A 158 0.24 -1.64 20.56
N ARG A 159 0.74 -0.80 19.65
CA ARG A 159 0.31 0.59 19.48
C ARG A 159 0.08 0.88 18.03
N GLU A 160 -0.74 1.88 17.76
CA GLU A 160 -1.17 2.28 16.44
C GLU A 160 -1.19 3.80 16.33
N ARG A 161 -0.85 4.32 15.16
CA ARG A 161 -0.99 5.74 14.83
C ARG A 161 -1.43 5.91 13.39
N LYS A 162 -2.08 7.04 13.13
CA LYS A 162 -2.43 7.46 11.77
C LYS A 162 -1.32 8.35 11.22
N LEU A 163 -0.91 8.08 9.99
CA LEU A 163 -0.01 8.94 9.22
C LEU A 163 -0.81 9.58 8.08
N GLN A 164 -0.65 10.88 7.91
CA GLN A 164 -1.30 11.65 6.84
C GLN A 164 -0.22 12.14 5.89
N CYS A 165 -0.15 11.52 4.72
CA CYS A 165 0.94 11.74 3.79
C CYS A 165 0.45 12.42 2.50
N ALA A 166 1.35 13.19 1.89
CA ALA A 166 1.17 13.81 0.60
C ALA A 166 2.45 13.70 -0.23
N PHE A 167 2.31 13.52 -1.54
CA PHE A 167 3.41 13.50 -2.50
C PHE A 167 2.94 14.08 -3.85
N PRO A 168 3.86 14.52 -4.73
CA PRO A 168 3.49 15.04 -6.04
C PRO A 168 2.75 13.99 -6.88
N CYS A 169 1.79 14.42 -7.69
CA CYS A 169 1.23 13.58 -8.74
C CYS A 169 1.03 14.38 -10.00
N ASP A 170 1.26 13.73 -11.13
CA ASP A 170 1.20 14.37 -12.43
C ASP A 170 -0.24 14.73 -12.83
N SER A 171 -0.38 15.81 -13.59
CA SER A 171 -1.64 16.17 -14.21
C SER A 171 -1.83 15.39 -15.50
N ILE A 172 -2.98 14.75 -15.65
CA ILE A 172 -3.40 14.16 -16.92
C ILE A 172 -3.81 15.31 -17.84
N ASP A 173 -3.22 15.37 -19.05
CA ASP A 173 -3.66 16.31 -20.08
C ASP A 173 -5.15 16.08 -20.43
N GLU A 174 -5.93 17.18 -20.56
CA GLU A 174 -7.40 17.13 -20.68
C GLU A 174 -7.92 16.24 -21.83
N ASP A 175 -7.11 15.96 -22.84
CA ASP A 175 -7.48 15.12 -23.99
C ASP A 175 -7.73 13.64 -23.59
N VAL A 176 -7.05 13.13 -22.56
CA VAL A 176 -7.17 11.72 -22.11
C VAL A 176 -8.40 11.49 -21.22
N ILE A 177 -8.86 12.51 -20.51
CA ILE A 177 -10.03 12.41 -19.59
C ILE A 177 -11.33 12.17 -20.37
N SER A 178 -11.37 12.57 -21.65
CA SER A 178 -12.53 12.35 -22.52
C SER A 178 -12.81 10.86 -22.83
N GLU A 179 -11.80 9.99 -22.74
CA GLU A 179 -11.93 8.55 -23.00
C GLU A 179 -12.34 7.73 -21.77
N LEU A 180 -12.33 8.34 -20.58
CA LEU A 180 -12.74 7.71 -19.31
C LEU A 180 -14.18 8.05 -18.90
N ARG A 181 -14.92 8.83 -19.71
CA ARG A 181 -16.35 9.14 -19.54
C ARG A 181 -17.24 8.25 -20.40
#